data_AF-A0A2D5A8R2-F1
#
_entry.id   AF-A0A2D5A8R2-F1
#
_cell.length_a   1.000
_cell.length_b   1.000
_cell.length_c   1.000
_cell.angle_alpha   90.00
_cell.angle_beta   90.00
_cell.angle_gamma   90.00
#
_symmetry.space_group_name_H-M   'P 1'
#
loop_
_entity.id
_entity.type
_entity.pdbx_description
1 polymer ?
#
loop_
_entity_poly.entity_id
_entity_poly.type
_entity_poly.pdbx_seq_one_letter_code
_entity_poly.pdbx_strand_id
1 'polypeptide(L)'
;MGAPCPECGTLDFEPKGLLGKIRHEWRLATSWTIKTNWVMACTSMAASALVTGGLLLVVALRVIGIDGGWDFLLPVLGWIFVVMPLALLTAFGALMTVGSGHRRITRYSALLALVAAVLPILTILVFVLLRLENR
;
A
#
# COMPACT_ATOMS: atom_id res chain seq x y z
N MET A 1 24.79 -32.84 -7.06
CA MET A 1 23.45 -33.33 -6.64
C MET A 1 23.23 -32.84 -5.24
N GLY A 2 22.03 -32.42 -4.88
CA GLY A 2 21.84 -31.92 -3.53
C GLY A 2 20.39 -31.94 -3.10
N ALA A 3 20.26 -31.69 -1.81
CA ALA A 3 19.10 -32.12 -1.05
C ALA A 3 17.87 -31.28 -1.40
N PRO A 4 16.71 -31.93 -1.56
CA PRO A 4 15.46 -31.24 -1.79
C PRO A 4 15.06 -30.45 -0.53
N CYS A 5 14.60 -29.21 -0.70
CA CYS A 5 13.84 -28.51 0.32
C CYS A 5 12.63 -29.40 0.72
N PRO A 6 12.28 -29.62 1.98
CA PRO A 6 11.17 -30.54 2.31
C PRO A 6 9.80 -29.93 1.99
N GLU A 7 9.73 -28.59 1.92
CA GLU A 7 8.52 -27.81 1.68
C GLU A 7 8.77 -26.65 0.69
N CYS A 8 9.80 -26.86 -0.12
CA CYS A 8 9.88 -26.39 -1.51
C CYS A 8 10.52 -27.41 -2.46
N GLY A 9 10.93 -28.59 -2.01
CA GLY A 9 11.47 -29.68 -2.85
C GLY A 9 12.89 -29.50 -3.39
N THR A 10 13.54 -28.34 -3.30
CA THR A 10 14.66 -28.02 -4.21
C THR A 10 15.92 -27.44 -3.56
N LEU A 11 17.06 -27.92 -4.04
CA LEU A 11 18.29 -27.13 -4.19
C LEU A 11 18.02 -25.90 -5.07
N ASP A 12 18.45 -24.73 -4.64
CA ASP A 12 18.78 -23.57 -5.48
C ASP A 12 17.78 -23.24 -6.60
N PHE A 13 16.50 -23.04 -6.26
CA PHE A 13 15.58 -22.33 -7.14
C PHE A 13 15.20 -20.99 -6.54
N GLU A 14 15.89 -19.94 -6.99
CA GLU A 14 15.48 -18.56 -6.73
C GLU A 14 14.24 -18.27 -7.58
N PRO A 15 13.04 -18.02 -6.99
CA PRO A 15 11.85 -17.77 -7.77
C PRO A 15 12.05 -16.52 -8.65
N LYS A 16 11.81 -16.66 -9.96
CA LYS A 16 11.92 -15.57 -10.94
C LYS A 16 10.72 -14.61 -10.81
N GLY A 17 10.99 -13.31 -10.86
CA GLY A 17 9.98 -12.25 -10.80
C GLY A 17 9.55 -11.85 -9.38
N LEU A 18 9.12 -10.59 -9.22
CA LEU A 18 8.74 -9.99 -7.93
C LEU A 18 7.63 -10.78 -7.23
N LEU A 19 6.57 -11.11 -7.96
CA LEU A 19 5.42 -11.87 -7.44
C LEU A 19 5.81 -13.30 -7.01
N GLY A 20 6.70 -13.95 -7.75
CA GLY A 20 7.21 -15.28 -7.40
C GLY A 20 7.97 -15.27 -6.08
N LYS A 21 8.84 -14.27 -5.88
CA LYS A 21 9.60 -14.07 -4.64
C LYS A 21 8.69 -13.80 -3.44
N ILE A 22 7.67 -12.94 -3.60
CA ILE A 22 6.71 -12.63 -2.52
C ILE A 22 5.86 -13.86 -2.17
N ARG A 23 5.37 -14.61 -3.17
CA ARG A 23 4.56 -15.81 -2.96
C ARG A 23 5.32 -16.90 -2.22
N HIS A 24 6.60 -17.08 -2.53
CA HIS A 24 7.47 -18.03 -1.86
C HIS A 24 7.68 -17.68 -0.38
N GLU A 25 8.04 -16.43 -0.09
CA GLU A 25 8.20 -15.92 1.28
C GLU A 25 6.89 -15.99 2.08
N TRP A 26 5.73 -15.75 1.43
CA TRP A 26 4.43 -15.85 2.09
C TRP A 26 4.10 -17.28 2.54
N ARG A 27 4.47 -18.28 1.74
CA ARG A 27 4.30 -19.69 2.09
C ARG A 27 5.25 -20.11 3.22
N LEU A 28 6.48 -19.60 3.20
CA LEU A 28 7.48 -19.86 4.24
C LEU A 28 7.20 -19.12 5.56
N ALA A 29 6.47 -18.01 5.53
CA ALA A 29 6.09 -17.28 6.73
C ALA A 29 5.09 -18.09 7.56
N THR A 30 5.55 -18.72 8.65
CA THR A 30 4.69 -19.45 9.59
C THR A 30 3.98 -18.52 10.58
N SER A 31 4.53 -17.33 10.85
CA SER A 31 3.94 -16.40 11.81
C SER A 31 2.66 -15.74 11.28
N TRP A 32 1.60 -15.78 12.09
CA TRP A 32 0.33 -15.13 11.77
C TRP A 32 0.49 -13.60 11.69
N THR A 33 1.32 -13.00 12.54
CA THR A 33 1.59 -11.56 12.57
C THR A 33 2.13 -11.02 11.24
N ILE A 34 3.11 -11.71 10.62
CA ILE A 34 3.67 -11.27 9.32
C ILE A 34 2.61 -11.36 8.21
N LYS A 35 1.80 -12.42 8.23
CA LYS A 35 0.72 -12.61 7.26
C LYS A 35 -0.35 -11.51 7.38
N THR A 36 -0.82 -11.26 8.60
CA THR A 36 -1.80 -10.21 8.87
C THR A 36 -1.25 -8.83 8.49
N ASN A 37 0.02 -8.54 8.80
CA ASN A 37 0.64 -7.27 8.46
C ASN A 37 0.70 -7.01 6.94
N TRP A 38 1.04 -8.03 6.16
CA TRP A 38 1.05 -7.91 4.70
C TRP A 38 -0.37 -7.79 4.10
N VAL A 39 -1.38 -8.47 4.66
CA VAL A 39 -2.78 -8.26 4.25
C VAL A 39 -3.22 -6.83 4.53
N MET A 40 -2.91 -6.30 5.72
CA MET A 40 -3.21 -4.90 6.07
C MET A 40 -2.51 -3.91 5.13
N ALA A 41 -1.27 -4.19 4.72
CA ALA A 41 -0.54 -3.38 3.74
C ALA A 41 -1.22 -3.35 2.37
N CYS A 42 -1.70 -4.51 1.90
CA CYS A 42 -2.43 -4.63 0.65
C CYS A 42 -3.78 -3.92 0.71
N THR A 43 -4.53 -4.06 1.80
CA THR A 43 -5.83 -3.39 1.96
C THR A 43 -5.67 -1.88 2.11
N SER A 44 -4.65 -1.40 2.83
CA SER A 44 -4.35 0.03 2.93
C SER A 44 -4.02 0.62 1.56
N MET A 45 -3.24 -0.10 0.75
CA MET A 45 -2.89 0.33 -0.61
C MET A 45 -4.12 0.36 -1.53
N ALA A 46 -4.98 -0.67 -1.48
CA ALA A 46 -6.21 -0.71 -2.27
C ALA A 46 -7.17 0.43 -1.87
N ALA A 47 -7.33 0.68 -0.57
CA ALA A 47 -8.14 1.79 -0.07
C ALA A 47 -7.56 3.15 -0.49
N SER A 48 -6.23 3.33 -0.43
CA SER A 48 -5.56 4.52 -0.93
C SER A 48 -5.78 4.75 -2.42
N ALA A 49 -5.75 3.70 -3.23
CA ALA A 49 -6.00 3.79 -4.66
C ALA A 49 -7.44 4.26 -4.95
N LEU A 50 -8.43 3.74 -4.20
CA LEU A 50 -9.82 4.19 -4.31
C LEU A 50 -9.99 5.66 -3.92
N VAL A 51 -9.38 6.09 -2.81
CA VAL A 51 -9.42 7.50 -2.40
C VAL A 51 -8.76 8.40 -3.45
N THR A 52 -7.61 7.98 -3.97
CA THR A 52 -6.89 8.73 -5.00
C THR A 52 -7.71 8.83 -6.29
N GLY A 53 -8.36 7.74 -6.70
CA GLY A 53 -9.30 7.73 -7.82
C GLY A 53 -10.50 8.65 -7.60
N GLY A 54 -11.05 8.67 -6.38
CA GLY A 54 -12.10 9.60 -5.99
C GLY A 54 -11.67 11.07 -6.04
N LEU A 55 -10.45 11.38 -5.58
CA LEU A 55 -9.86 12.72 -5.72
C LEU A 55 -9.74 13.12 -7.18
N LEU A 56 -9.19 12.25 -8.04
CA LEU A 56 -9.06 12.52 -9.46
C LEU A 56 -10.43 12.73 -10.15
N LEU A 57 -11.44 11.96 -9.75
CA LEU A 57 -12.80 12.12 -10.26
C LEU A 57 -13.37 13.49 -9.88
N VAL A 58 -13.23 13.92 -8.61
CA VAL A 58 -13.67 15.26 -8.17
C VAL A 58 -12.96 16.36 -8.97
N VAL A 59 -11.66 16.20 -9.22
CA VAL A 59 -10.90 17.14 -10.06
C VAL A 59 -11.44 17.19 -11.48
N ALA A 60 -11.66 16.04 -12.11
CA ALA A 60 -12.20 15.97 -13.47
C ALA A 60 -13.60 16.62 -13.57
N LEU A 61 -14.47 16.37 -12.59
CA LEU A 61 -15.79 16.99 -12.52
C LEU A 61 -15.71 18.51 -12.41
N ARG A 62 -14.77 19.04 -11.61
CA ARG A 62 -14.53 20.48 -11.48
C ARG A 62 -14.00 21.12 -12.76
N VAL A 63 -13.11 20.43 -13.49
CA VAL A 63 -12.60 20.90 -14.78
C VAL A 63 -13.73 21.02 -15.83
N ILE A 64 -14.74 20.14 -15.76
CA ILE A 64 -15.89 20.13 -16.67
C ILE A 64 -17.00 21.12 -16.19
N GLY A 65 -16.75 21.87 -15.10
CA GLY A 65 -17.68 22.89 -14.59
C GLY A 65 -18.81 22.35 -13.71
N ILE A 66 -18.71 21.11 -13.23
CA ILE A 66 -19.67 20.55 -12.27
C ILE A 66 -19.20 20.95 -10.87
N ASP A 67 -19.81 21.99 -10.31
CA ASP A 67 -19.51 22.48 -8.97
C ASP A 67 -20.19 21.65 -7.88
N GLY A 68 -19.62 20.47 -7.65
CA GLY A 68 -19.88 19.66 -6.47
C GLY A 68 -19.19 20.26 -5.24
N GLY A 69 -19.94 20.96 -4.38
CA GLY A 69 -19.42 21.73 -3.24
C GLY A 69 -18.52 20.93 -2.30
N TRP A 70 -19.12 20.11 -1.43
CA TRP A 70 -18.45 19.33 -0.37
C TRP A 70 -17.85 18.00 -0.86
N ASP A 71 -17.96 17.69 -2.14
CA ASP A 71 -17.58 16.38 -2.70
C ASP A 71 -16.08 16.10 -2.60
N PHE A 72 -15.26 17.16 -2.49
CA PHE A 72 -13.83 17.03 -2.22
C PHE A 72 -13.51 16.49 -0.82
N LEU A 73 -14.41 16.64 0.16
CA LEU A 73 -14.17 16.19 1.53
C LEU A 73 -14.38 14.68 1.69
N LEU A 74 -15.24 14.06 0.88
CA LEU A 74 -15.51 12.62 0.93
C LEU A 74 -14.24 11.76 0.74
N PRO A 75 -13.42 11.97 -0.31
CA PRO A 75 -12.16 11.26 -0.46
C PRO A 75 -11.18 11.55 0.69
N VAL A 76 -11.09 12.82 1.12
CA VAL A 76 -10.18 13.24 2.19
C VAL A 76 -10.54 12.57 3.52
N LEU A 77 -11.81 12.51 3.87
CA LEU A 77 -12.29 11.81 5.07
C LEU A 77 -12.03 10.31 4.97
N GLY A 78 -12.26 9.70 3.80
CA GLY A 78 -11.91 8.30 3.55
C GLY A 78 -10.43 8.02 3.79
N TRP A 79 -9.54 8.93 3.38
CA TRP A 79 -8.11 8.79 3.65
C TRP A 79 -7.78 8.91 5.15
N ILE A 80 -8.29 9.95 5.83
CA ILE A 80 -7.98 10.21 7.24
C ILE A 80 -8.51 9.10 8.16
N PHE A 81 -9.74 8.63 7.93
CA PHE A 81 -10.40 7.70 8.85
C PHE A 81 -10.19 6.22 8.50
N VAL A 82 -9.86 5.90 7.24
CA VAL A 82 -9.69 4.50 6.81
C VAL A 82 -8.23 4.21 6.46
N VAL A 83 -7.67 4.95 5.49
CA VAL A 83 -6.34 4.63 4.93
C VAL A 83 -5.22 4.91 5.93
N MET A 84 -5.25 6.05 6.62
CA MET A 84 -4.22 6.47 7.57
C MET A 84 -4.07 5.50 8.76
N PRO A 85 -5.15 5.11 9.47
CA PRO A 85 -5.05 4.16 10.58
C PRO A 85 -4.51 2.80 10.12
N LEU A 86 -4.97 2.30 8.96
CA LEU A 86 -4.47 1.05 8.38
C LEU A 86 -2.99 1.14 8.02
N ALA A 87 -2.55 2.23 7.38
CA ALA A 87 -1.16 2.45 7.03
C ALA A 87 -0.26 2.56 8.28
N LEU A 88 -0.70 3.26 9.32
CA LEU A 88 0.00 3.36 10.59
C LEU A 88 0.12 2.00 11.29
N LEU A 89 -0.98 1.25 11.40
CA LEU A 89 -0.98 -0.11 11.95
C LEU A 89 0.00 -1.02 11.21
N THR A 90 0.04 -0.89 9.88
CA THR A 90 0.95 -1.67 9.03
C THR A 90 2.41 -1.26 9.24
N ALA A 91 2.68 0.04 9.39
CA ALA A 91 4.01 0.56 9.68
C ALA A 91 4.50 0.10 11.06
N PHE A 92 3.65 0.16 12.09
CA PHE A 92 3.94 -0.39 13.42
C PHE A 92 4.17 -1.90 13.38
N GLY A 93 3.32 -2.66 12.69
CA GLY A 93 3.51 -4.09 12.49
C GLY A 93 4.82 -4.41 11.74
N ALA A 94 5.24 -3.56 10.81
CA ALA A 94 6.51 -3.70 10.14
C ALA A 94 7.69 -3.42 11.08
N LEU A 95 7.63 -2.37 11.90
CA LEU A 95 8.65 -2.04 12.90
C LEU A 95 8.84 -3.17 13.93
N MET A 96 7.74 -3.76 14.40
CA MET A 96 7.75 -4.88 15.35
C MET A 96 8.32 -6.18 14.75
N THR A 97 8.42 -6.28 13.42
CA THR A 97 8.95 -7.45 12.70
C THR A 97 10.35 -7.25 12.12
N VAL A 98 11.02 -6.12 12.41
CA VAL A 98 12.37 -5.78 11.91
C VAL A 98 13.45 -6.80 12.29
N GLY A 99 13.25 -7.57 13.37
CA GLY A 99 14.15 -8.65 13.80
C GLY A 99 13.84 -10.03 13.20
N SER A 100 12.74 -10.19 12.47
CA SER A 100 12.35 -11.48 11.90
C SER A 100 13.19 -11.83 10.66
N GLY A 101 13.48 -13.12 10.45
CA GLY A 101 14.24 -13.60 9.29
C GLY A 101 13.61 -13.25 7.92
N HIS A 102 12.36 -12.78 7.90
CA HIS A 102 11.59 -12.42 6.71
C HIS A 102 11.71 -10.94 6.32
N ARG A 103 12.95 -10.41 6.27
CA ARG A 103 13.23 -8.99 5.97
C ARG A 103 12.57 -8.45 4.71
N ARG A 104 12.31 -9.28 3.69
CA ARG A 104 11.70 -8.83 2.42
C ARG A 104 10.22 -8.48 2.57
N ILE A 105 9.39 -9.36 3.12
CA ILE A 105 7.95 -9.10 3.28
C ILE A 105 7.73 -7.86 4.15
N THR A 106 8.43 -7.76 5.29
CA THR A 106 8.33 -6.60 6.18
C THR A 106 8.68 -5.30 5.48
N ARG A 107 9.74 -5.28 4.65
CA ARG A 107 10.11 -4.09 3.86
C ARG A 107 9.05 -3.74 2.82
N TYR A 108 8.49 -4.71 2.11
CA TYR A 108 7.44 -4.44 1.14
C TYR A 108 6.13 -3.97 1.81
N SER A 109 5.74 -4.54 2.95
CA SER A 109 4.59 -4.06 3.74
C SER A 109 4.77 -2.61 4.16
N ALA A 110 5.95 -2.25 4.68
CA ALA A 110 6.26 -0.88 5.09
C ALA A 110 6.23 0.08 3.89
N LEU A 111 6.77 -0.34 2.73
CA LEU A 111 6.76 0.47 1.53
C LEU A 111 5.33 0.68 1.00
N LEU A 112 4.50 -0.35 0.99
CA LEU A 112 3.08 -0.24 0.64
C LEU A 112 2.32 0.70 1.58
N ALA A 113 2.55 0.60 2.89
CA ALA A 113 1.96 1.51 3.87
C ALA A 113 2.38 2.97 3.65
N LEU A 114 3.66 3.19 3.36
CA LEU A 114 4.18 4.53 3.09
C LEU A 114 3.60 5.11 1.78
N VAL A 115 3.55 4.32 0.72
CA VAL A 115 2.92 4.74 -0.55
C VAL A 115 1.44 5.06 -0.34
N ALA A 116 0.71 4.21 0.40
CA ALA A 116 -0.70 4.43 0.71
C ALA A 116 -0.93 5.72 1.54
N ALA A 117 0.00 6.07 2.42
CA ALA A 117 -0.08 7.32 3.17
C ALA A 117 0.25 8.55 2.32
N VAL A 118 1.28 8.46 1.46
CA VAL A 118 1.84 9.61 0.75
C VAL A 118 1.12 9.93 -0.57
N LEU A 119 0.62 8.92 -1.29
CA LEU A 119 0.02 9.09 -2.61
C LEU A 119 -1.15 10.12 -2.61
N PRO A 120 -2.09 10.10 -1.64
CA PRO A 120 -3.18 11.07 -1.60
C PRO A 120 -2.71 12.50 -1.27
N ILE A 121 -1.61 12.64 -0.52
CA ILE A 121 -1.02 13.96 -0.22
C ILE A 121 -0.44 14.55 -1.50
N LEU A 122 0.30 13.76 -2.27
CA LEU A 122 0.89 14.21 -3.54
C LEU A 122 -0.18 14.64 -4.53
N THR A 123 -1.29 13.90 -4.64
CA THR A 123 -2.39 14.30 -5.54
C THR A 123 -3.09 15.57 -5.10
N ILE A 124 -3.31 15.77 -3.79
CA ILE A 124 -3.83 17.03 -3.26
C ILE A 124 -2.87 18.19 -3.58
N LEU A 125 -1.57 17.99 -3.40
CA LEU A 125 -0.55 19.02 -3.63
C LEU A 125 -0.48 19.42 -5.11
N VAL A 126 -0.51 18.43 -6.02
CA VAL A 126 -0.62 18.68 -7.47
C VAL A 126 -1.89 19.46 -7.80
N PHE A 127 -3.03 19.10 -7.20
CA PHE A 127 -4.27 19.84 -7.41
C PHE A 127 -4.19 21.30 -6.94
N VAL A 128 -3.62 21.55 -5.77
CA VAL A 128 -3.43 22.90 -5.25
C VAL A 128 -2.53 23.72 -6.18
N LEU A 129 -1.42 23.14 -6.66
CA LEU A 129 -0.52 23.79 -7.60
C LEU A 129 -1.22 24.14 -8.92
N LEU A 130 -1.95 23.18 -9.52
CA LEU A 130 -2.72 23.42 -10.75
C LEU A 130 -3.76 24.53 -10.59
N ARG A 131 -4.37 24.65 -9.40
CA ARG A 131 -5.35 25.70 -9.12
C ARG A 131 -4.70 27.07 -8.95
N LEU A 132 -3.50 27.13 -8.39
CA LEU A 132 -2.75 28.38 -8.20
C LEU A 132 -2.22 28.93 -9.52
N GLU A 133 -1.83 28.07 -10.46
CA GLU A 133 -1.36 28.49 -11.79
C GLU A 133 -2.48 29.05 -12.69
N ASN A 134 -3.72 28.58 -12.49
CA ASN A 134 -4.89 29.02 -13.25
C ASN A 134 -5.58 30.30 -12.71
N ARG A 135 -4.98 30.98 -11.72
CA ARG A 135 -5.46 32.26 -11.17
C ARG A 135 -4.56 33.40 -11.58
#